data_AF-H2AQ45-F1
#
_entry.id   AF-H2AQ45-F1
#
_cell.length_a   1.000
_cell.length_b   1.000
_cell.length_c   1.000
_cell.angle_alpha   90.00
_cell.angle_beta   90.00
_cell.angle_gamma   90.00
#
_symmetry.space_group_name_H-M   'P 1'
#
loop_
_entity.id
_entity.type
_entity.pdbx_description
1 polymer ?
#
loop_
_entity_poly.entity_id
_entity_poly.type
_entity_poly.pdbx_seq_one_letter_code
_entity_poly.pdbx_strand_id
1 'polypeptide(L)' 'MRSSQVLLNVANKKVSKTVPIELTPLFLAVSVALCSGAYFTYRKFAYDDSLRVTANPQQSGLNDILKENEKDN' A
#
# COMPACT_ATOMS: atom_id res chain seq x y z
N MET A 1 2.76 -42.47 10.69
CA MET A 1 2.89 -41.67 9.45
C MET A 1 2.18 -40.33 9.69
N ARG A 2 2.90 -39.20 9.60
CA ARG A 2 2.36 -37.86 9.92
C ARG A 2 1.64 -37.31 8.69
N SER A 3 0.31 -37.27 8.69
CA SER A 3 -0.54 -36.87 7.54
C SER A 3 -0.14 -35.52 6.92
N SER A 4 0.39 -34.60 7.73
CA SER A 4 0.88 -33.30 7.25
C SER A 4 2.05 -33.40 6.27
N GLN A 5 2.88 -34.44 6.35
CA GLN A 5 4.02 -34.62 5.44
C GLN A 5 3.57 -35.08 4.05
N VAL A 6 2.45 -35.79 3.95
CA VAL A 6 1.89 -36.21 2.65
C VAL A 6 1.35 -35.00 1.90
N LEU A 7 0.63 -34.10 2.59
CA LEU A 7 0.16 -32.84 2.01
C LEU A 7 1.32 -31.93 1.57
N LEU A 8 2.37 -31.82 2.41
CA LEU A 8 3.57 -31.05 2.08
C LEU A 8 4.36 -31.65 0.90
N ASN A 9 4.41 -32.98 0.76
CA ASN A 9 5.07 -33.62 -0.38
C ASN A 9 4.28 -33.47 -1.70
N VAL A 10 2.95 -33.30 -1.63
CA VAL A 10 2.11 -32.98 -2.80
C VAL A 10 2.32 -31.52 -3.23
N ALA A 11 2.42 -30.59 -2.28
CA ALA A 11 2.73 -29.18 -2.58
C ALA A 11 4.17 -28.99 -3.12
N ASN A 12 5.11 -29.83 -2.69
CA ASN A 12 6.52 -29.80 -3.13
C ASN A 12 6.80 -30.65 -4.39
N LYS A 13 5.82 -31.39 -4.92
CA LYS A 13 5.96 -32.04 -6.23
C LYS A 13 6.05 -30.93 -7.26
N LYS A 14 7.25 -30.77 -7.84
CA LYS A 14 7.61 -29.79 -8.87
C LYS A 14 6.39 -29.37 -9.68
N VAL A 15 5.82 -28.22 -9.31
CA VAL A 15 4.83 -27.52 -10.12
C VAL A 15 5.54 -27.28 -11.44
N SER A 16 5.12 -28.00 -12.48
CA SER A 16 5.55 -27.69 -13.85
C SER A 16 5.33 -26.19 -14.02
N LYS A 17 6.32 -25.47 -14.56
CA LYS A 17 6.28 -24.01 -14.78
C LYS A 17 5.19 -23.57 -15.78
N THR A 18 4.22 -24.43 -16.06
CA THR A 18 3.00 -24.11 -16.79
C THR A 18 2.07 -23.39 -15.83
N VAL A 19 2.17 -22.06 -15.78
CA VAL A 19 1.15 -21.24 -15.13
C VAL A 19 -0.18 -21.53 -15.83
N PRO A 20 -1.23 -21.96 -15.11
CA PRO A 20 -2.52 -22.20 -15.73
C PRO A 20 -3.02 -20.88 -16.32
N ILE A 21 -3.33 -20.89 -17.63
CA ILE A 21 -3.72 -19.70 -18.39
C ILE A 21 -4.97 -19.05 -17.78
N GLU A 22 -5.83 -19.83 -17.14
CA GLU A 22 -7.03 -19.36 -16.42
C GLU A 22 -6.72 -18.45 -15.23
N LEU A 23 -5.53 -18.54 -14.63
CA LEU A 23 -5.11 -17.68 -13.50
C LEU A 23 -4.45 -16.37 -13.95
N THR A 24 -4.06 -16.27 -15.22
CA THR A 24 -3.45 -15.06 -15.79
C THR A 24 -4.29 -13.79 -15.61
N PRO A 25 -5.64 -13.78 -15.73
CA PRO A 25 -6.42 -12.58 -15.46
C PRO A 25 -6.31 -12.12 -14.01
N LEU A 26 -6.25 -13.06 -13.06
CA LEU A 26 -6.09 -12.72 -11.63
C LEU A 26 -4.72 -12.13 -11.36
N PHE A 27 -3.64 -12.69 -11.91
CA PHE A 27 -2.30 -12.12 -11.78
C PHE A 27 -2.17 -10.76 -12.46
N LEU A 28 -2.81 -10.57 -13.62
CA LEU A 28 -2.85 -9.28 -14.30
C LEU A 28 -3.54 -8.24 -13.42
N ALA A 29 -4.72 -8.54 -12.88
CA ALA A 29 -5.43 -7.64 -11.98
C ALA A 29 -4.59 -7.25 -10.75
N VAL A 30 -3.93 -8.23 -10.11
CA VAL A 30 -3.03 -7.98 -8.98
C VAL A 30 -1.83 -7.12 -9.38
N SER A 31 -1.22 -7.39 -10.54
CA SER A 31 -0.09 -6.59 -11.03
C SER A 31 -0.47 -5.14 -11.29
N VAL A 32 -1.64 -4.90 -11.88
CA VAL A 32 -2.17 -3.55 -12.13
C VAL A 32 -2.48 -2.85 -10.80
N ALA A 33 -3.06 -3.56 -9.84
CA ALA A 33 -3.32 -3.02 -8.50
C ALA A 33 -2.03 -2.61 -7.77
N LEU A 34 -0.98 -3.43 -7.84
CA LEU A 34 0.31 -3.12 -7.23
C LEU A 34 1.01 -1.94 -7.92
N CYS A 35 1.06 -1.93 -9.26
CA CYS A 35 1.67 -0.83 -10.01
C CYS A 35 0.92 0.49 -9.80
N SER A 36 -0.41 0.48 -9.82
CA SER A 36 -1.21 1.67 -9.56
C SER A 36 -1.07 2.14 -8.11
N GLY A 37 -1.12 1.23 -7.14
CA GLY A 37 -0.90 1.54 -5.73
C GLY A 37 0.46 2.21 -5.49
N ALA A 38 1.53 1.65 -6.05
CA ALA A 38 2.87 2.24 -5.94
C ALA A 38 2.95 3.62 -6.60
N TYR A 39 2.42 3.78 -7.81
CA TYR A 39 2.44 5.05 -8.53
C TYR A 39 1.66 6.16 -7.81
N PHE A 40 0.42 5.88 -7.40
CA PHE A 40 -0.41 6.88 -6.72
C PHE A 40 0.12 7.21 -5.32
N THR A 41 0.66 6.23 -4.60
CA THR A 41 1.29 6.47 -3.29
C THR A 41 2.52 7.34 -3.42
N TYR A 42 3.41 7.02 -4.37
CA TYR A 42 4.58 7.86 -4.66
C TYR A 42 4.16 9.28 -5.04
N ARG A 43 3.20 9.41 -5.96
CA ARG A 43 2.71 10.71 -6.41
C ARG A 43 2.11 11.52 -5.25
N LYS A 44 1.35 10.88 -4.37
CA LYS A 44 0.82 11.50 -3.16
C LYS A 44 1.96 11.96 -2.26
N PHE A 45 2.92 11.12 -1.91
CA PHE A 45 3.98 11.56 -0.98
C PHE A 45 5.00 12.55 -1.58
N ALA A 46 5.24 12.51 -2.90
CA ALA A 46 6.23 13.37 -3.54
C ALA A 46 5.68 14.76 -3.88
N TYR A 47 4.41 14.83 -4.33
CA TYR A 47 3.83 16.05 -4.90
C TYR A 47 2.59 16.56 -4.16
N ASP A 48 2.12 15.87 -3.13
CA ASP A 48 1.04 16.39 -2.30
C ASP A 48 1.59 17.37 -1.27
N ASP A 49 1.38 18.65 -1.55
CA ASP A 49 1.70 19.73 -0.63
C ASP A 49 0.76 19.77 0.57
N SER A 50 -0.32 18.96 0.56
CA SER A 50 -1.26 18.82 1.67
C SER A 50 -0.77 17.93 2.82
N LEU A 51 0.44 17.38 2.78
CA LEU A 51 0.96 16.55 3.88
C LEU A 51 2.31 17.03 4.42
N ARG A 52 2.97 17.94 3.69
CA ARG A 52 4.33 18.40 4.02
C ARG A 52 4.29 19.59 4.97
N VAL A 53 4.30 19.32 6.28
CA VAL A 53 4.48 20.36 7.31
C VAL A 53 5.76 21.18 7.07
N THR A 54 6.81 20.56 6.54
CA THR A 54 8.10 21.24 6.22
C THR A 54 8.00 22.22 5.06
N ALA A 55 7.17 21.95 4.04
CA ALA A 55 7.05 22.81 2.85
C ALA A 55 5.81 23.73 2.91
N ASN A 56 4.85 23.42 3.79
CA ASN A 56 3.62 24.17 3.98
C ASN A 56 3.33 24.36 5.49
N PRO A 57 4.10 25.20 6.19
CA PRO A 57 3.98 25.41 7.63
C PRO A 57 2.62 26.01 8.03
N GLN A 58 1.92 26.67 7.09
CA GLN A 58 0.59 27.24 7.27
C GLN A 58 -0.52 26.18 7.32
N GLN A 59 -0.23 24.94 6.94
CA GLN A 59 -1.21 23.86 7.00
C GLN A 59 -1.37 23.25 8.39
N SER A 60 -0.47 23.57 9.32
CA SER A 60 -0.67 23.27 10.72
C SER A 60 -1.78 24.18 11.24
N GLY A 61 -2.91 23.61 11.67
CA GLY A 61 -3.98 24.33 12.38
C GLY A 61 -3.52 24.95 13.71
N LEU A 62 -2.22 24.90 14.02
CA LEU A 62 -1.58 25.55 15.15
C LEU A 62 -1.93 27.03 15.25
N ASN A 63 -2.01 27.75 14.11
CA ASN A 63 -2.39 29.16 14.10
C ASN A 63 -3.82 29.39 14.58
N ASP A 64 -4.73 28.46 14.32
CA ASP A 64 -6.12 28.54 14.78
C ASP A 64 -6.19 28.28 16.29
N ILE A 65 -5.42 27.29 16.78
CA ILE A 65 -5.30 26.99 18.22
C ILE A 65 -4.65 28.15 18.99
N LEU A 66 -3.59 28.76 18.44
CA LEU A 66 -2.92 29.91 19.05
C LEU A 66 -3.87 31.10 19.18
N LYS A 67 -4.66 31.38 18.13
CA LYS A 67 -5.67 32.46 18.15
C LYS A 67 -6.85 32.17 19.07
N GLU A 68 -7.22 30.91 19.27
CA GLU A 68 -8.25 30.50 20.22
C GLU A 68 -7.78 30.77 21.65
N ASN A 69 -6.54 30.39 22.00
CA ASN A 69 -5.97 30.64 23.33
C ASN A 69 -5.70 32.14 23.63
N GLU A 70 -5.42 32.95 22.61
CA GLU A 70 -5.24 34.41 22.77
C GLU A 70 -6.55 35.17 23.03
N LYS A 71 -7.70 34.63 22.60
CA LYS A 71 -9.02 35.27 22.79
C LYS A 71 -9.66 34.94 24.14
N ASP A 72 -9.24 33.84 24.76
CA ASP A 72 -9.75 33.37 26.06
C ASP A 72 -8.95 33.92 27.26
N ASN A 73 -7.91 34.74 27.02
CA ASN A 73 -7.19 35.54 28.03
C ASN A 73 -7.54 37.02 27.94
#